data_AF-A0A932TCC7-F1
#
_entry.id   AF-A0A932TCC7-F1
#
_cell.length_a   1.000
_cell.length_b   1.000
_cell.length_c   1.000
_cell.angle_alpha   90.00
_cell.angle_beta   90.00
_cell.angle_gamma   90.00
#
_symmetry.space_group_name_H-M   'P 1'
#
loop_
_entity.id
_entity.type
_entity.pdbx_description
1 polymer ?
#
loop_
_entity_poly.entity_id
_entity_poly.type
_entity_poly.pdbx_seq_one_letter_code
_entity_poly.pdbx_strand_id
1 'polypeptide(L)'
;KEIENLIAKRNVVRKGDLLWLGPFHGYEQGIVRDLNRLQTSLQAIRSIHTDKAITWVEEKVKIRFAEGQKQAVIDALSNKVHIITGGPGTGKSTITRSILAISEKLTDKISLAAPTGRAAKRLSQITHRKAFTIHSLLEVEFGTGGFKKNRENPLNCDLLIIDEASMIDTPLMFHLLRAIPNHARLLLVGDIDQLPSVGPGTVLRDLIASEKIGVTRLTEIFRQAKGSRIVTNAHRINHGEFPNLNHDPTSDFHYIESETPESILPIILQLTTQDLPKRFGFHPIHDIQVLSPMKKGVIGVEWLNQTLQNALNPSHQPLLKAGARFHVGDKVMQIKNHHNKEVYNGDVGKILSIDRVEQKLNVSFDERIVSYTFAELDQLVLAYATSVHKFQGSECPCIVMP
;
A
#
# COMPACT_ATOMS: atom_id res chain seq x y z
N LYS A 1 23.92 -3.43 35.28
CA LYS A 1 24.92 -2.33 35.27
C LYS A 1 24.96 -1.62 33.90
N GLU A 2 25.08 -2.32 32.77
CA GLU A 2 25.08 -1.68 31.44
C GLU A 2 23.74 -1.02 31.06
N ILE A 3 22.60 -1.67 31.35
CA ILE A 3 21.27 -1.09 31.11
C ILE A 3 21.07 0.19 31.93
N GLU A 4 21.47 0.20 33.21
CA GLU A 4 21.41 1.40 34.07
C GLU A 4 22.26 2.55 33.51
N ASN A 5 23.44 2.26 32.94
CA ASN A 5 24.25 3.26 32.25
C ASN A 5 23.57 3.80 30.96
N LEU A 6 22.85 2.96 30.22
CA LEU A 6 22.08 3.37 29.04
C LEU A 6 20.85 4.22 29.42
N ILE A 7 20.21 3.90 30.55
CA ILE A 7 19.12 4.70 31.13
C ILE A 7 19.64 6.07 31.57
N ALA A 8 20.78 6.11 32.26
CA ALA A 8 21.43 7.36 32.67
C ALA A 8 21.77 8.27 31.47
N LYS A 9 22.15 7.66 30.34
CA LYS A 9 22.42 8.36 29.07
C LYS A 9 21.17 8.66 28.23
N ARG A 10 19.96 8.33 28.73
CA ARG A 10 18.66 8.45 28.01
C ARG A 10 18.59 7.70 26.67
N ASN A 11 19.49 6.74 26.45
CA ASN A 11 19.47 5.88 25.27
C ASN A 11 18.39 4.80 25.40
N VAL A 12 18.02 4.46 26.64
CA VAL A 12 16.97 3.48 26.97
C VAL A 12 16.05 4.09 28.01
N VAL A 13 14.75 3.78 27.91
CA VAL A 13 13.73 4.17 28.90
C VAL A 13 13.15 2.90 29.50
N ARG A 14 13.05 2.84 30.83
CA ARG A 14 12.39 1.76 31.56
C ARG A 14 11.02 2.22 32.07
N LYS A 15 9.98 1.45 31.80
CA LYS A 15 8.66 1.57 32.47
C LYS A 15 8.20 0.19 32.90
N GLY A 16 8.10 -0.02 34.22
CA GLY A 16 7.83 -1.34 34.79
C GLY A 16 8.86 -2.36 34.34
N ASP A 17 8.36 -3.45 33.75
CA ASP A 17 9.18 -4.58 33.26
C ASP A 17 9.63 -4.42 31.80
N LEU A 18 9.24 -3.33 31.14
CA LEU A 18 9.56 -3.08 29.73
C LEU A 18 10.70 -2.06 29.57
N LEU A 19 11.51 -2.27 28.53
CA LEU A 19 12.61 -1.40 28.14
C LEU A 19 12.43 -0.96 26.68
N TRP A 20 12.54 0.34 26.44
CA TRP A 20 12.45 0.95 25.12
C TRP A 20 13.77 1.60 24.75
N LEU A 21 14.08 1.63 23.46
CA LEU A 21 15.04 2.61 22.93
C LEU A 21 14.45 4.02 23.10
N GLY A 22 15.27 4.96 23.57
CA GLY A 22 14.88 6.33 23.90
C GLY A 22 14.07 7.03 22.80
N PRO A 23 14.52 7.01 21.52
CA PRO A 23 13.76 7.58 20.41
C PRO A 23 12.37 6.97 20.23
N PHE A 24 12.24 5.64 20.33
CA PHE A 24 10.97 4.94 20.15
C PHE A 24 9.96 5.21 21.26
N HIS A 25 10.42 5.28 22.51
CA HIS A 25 9.57 5.75 23.61
C HIS A 25 9.11 7.19 23.36
N GLY A 26 10.00 8.06 22.86
CA GLY A 26 9.66 9.42 22.47
C GLY A 26 8.61 9.50 21.36
N TYR A 27 8.73 8.67 20.33
CA TYR A 27 7.74 8.58 19.24
C TYR A 27 6.37 8.13 19.75
N GLU A 28 6.33 7.07 20.56
CA GLU A 28 5.10 6.52 21.12
C GLU A 28 4.36 7.55 22.01
N GLN A 29 5.07 8.20 22.94
CA GLN A 29 4.49 9.27 23.77
C GLN A 29 4.08 10.49 22.92
N GLY A 30 4.83 10.77 21.86
CA GLY A 30 4.54 11.83 20.92
C GLY A 30 3.24 11.61 20.14
N ILE A 31 3.02 10.39 19.64
CA ILE A 31 1.78 9.99 18.94
C ILE A 31 0.58 10.26 19.84
N VAL A 32 0.61 9.78 21.09
CA VAL A 32 -0.49 9.98 22.05
C VAL A 32 -0.75 11.47 22.31
N ARG A 33 0.32 12.24 22.55
CA ARG A 33 0.21 13.69 22.81
C ARG A 33 -0.39 14.43 21.62
N ASP A 34 0.07 14.14 20.41
CA ASP A 34 -0.37 14.84 19.21
C ASP A 34 -1.78 14.41 18.77
N LEU A 35 -2.19 13.17 19.02
CA LEU A 35 -3.59 12.74 18.86
C LEU A 35 -4.53 13.49 19.81
N ASN A 36 -4.17 13.55 21.10
CA ASN A 36 -4.96 14.30 22.09
C ASN A 36 -5.05 15.80 21.73
N ARG A 37 -3.95 16.39 21.25
CA ARG A 37 -3.94 17.77 20.74
C ARG A 37 -4.93 17.94 19.59
N LEU A 38 -4.91 17.02 18.62
CA LEU A 38 -5.84 17.08 17.50
C LEU A 38 -7.27 16.98 18.03
N GLN A 39 -7.64 15.92 18.76
CA GLN A 39 -9.01 15.70 19.24
C GLN A 39 -9.59 16.88 20.05
N THR A 40 -8.77 17.57 20.86
CA THR A 40 -9.24 18.67 21.74
C THR A 40 -9.25 20.06 21.08
N SER A 41 -8.57 20.25 19.95
CA SER A 41 -8.51 21.56 19.29
C SER A 41 -9.82 21.87 18.53
N LEU A 42 -10.11 23.16 18.28
CA LEU A 42 -11.22 23.57 17.41
C LEU A 42 -11.05 23.06 15.98
N GLN A 43 -12.15 22.84 15.26
CA GLN A 43 -12.15 22.36 13.88
C GLN A 43 -12.43 23.51 12.90
N ALA A 44 -11.74 23.52 11.74
CA ALA A 44 -12.00 24.50 10.67
C ALA A 44 -13.29 24.20 9.88
N ILE A 45 -13.54 22.91 9.61
CA ILE A 45 -14.68 22.47 8.81
C ILE A 45 -15.96 22.56 9.65
N ARG A 46 -16.94 23.31 9.15
CA ARG A 46 -18.27 23.45 9.78
C ARG A 46 -18.99 22.11 9.92
N SER A 47 -19.88 22.00 10.90
CA SER A 47 -20.82 20.87 10.99
C SER A 47 -21.79 20.91 9.81
N ILE A 48 -22.25 19.73 9.39
CA ILE A 48 -23.20 19.55 8.28
C ILE A 48 -24.32 18.61 8.69
N HIS A 49 -25.47 18.75 8.04
CA HIS A 49 -26.55 17.77 8.14
C HIS A 49 -26.15 16.50 7.38
N THR A 50 -25.68 15.50 8.13
CA THR A 50 -25.10 14.28 7.58
C THR A 50 -26.09 13.49 6.72
N ASP A 51 -27.37 13.43 7.07
CA ASP A 51 -28.38 12.68 6.31
C ASP A 51 -28.59 13.24 4.90
N LYS A 52 -28.60 14.58 4.78
CA LYS A 52 -28.68 15.26 3.48
C LYS A 52 -27.40 15.03 2.67
N ALA A 53 -26.24 15.03 3.33
CA ALA A 53 -24.96 14.78 2.67
C ALA A 53 -24.85 13.33 2.15
N ILE A 54 -25.36 12.35 2.90
CA ILE A 54 -25.44 10.95 2.47
C ILE A 54 -26.35 10.85 1.24
N THR A 55 -27.57 11.36 1.33
CA THR A 55 -28.54 11.29 0.21
C THR A 55 -27.93 11.92 -1.06
N TRP A 56 -27.33 13.10 -0.91
CA TRP A 56 -26.66 13.79 -2.01
C TRP A 56 -25.51 12.98 -2.62
N VAL A 57 -24.66 12.35 -1.80
CA VAL A 57 -23.51 11.60 -2.33
C VAL A 57 -23.95 10.29 -2.97
N GLU A 58 -24.95 9.59 -2.41
CA GLU A 58 -25.52 8.36 -3.00
C GLU A 58 -26.06 8.63 -4.42
N GLU A 59 -26.76 9.74 -4.62
CA GLU A 59 -27.23 10.19 -5.94
C GLU A 59 -26.05 10.50 -6.87
N LYS A 60 -25.05 11.23 -6.38
CA LYS A 60 -23.88 11.64 -7.18
C LYS A 60 -23.03 10.45 -7.61
N VAL A 61 -22.79 9.49 -6.73
CA VAL A 61 -21.98 8.30 -7.03
C VAL A 61 -22.80 7.15 -7.61
N LYS A 62 -24.14 7.28 -7.66
CA LYS A 62 -25.09 6.26 -8.13
C LYS A 62 -24.94 4.92 -7.39
N ILE A 63 -24.69 4.97 -6.09
CA ILE A 63 -24.50 3.79 -5.23
C ILE A 63 -25.35 4.00 -3.98
N ARG A 64 -26.11 2.98 -3.59
CA ARG A 64 -26.76 2.93 -2.27
C ARG A 64 -25.81 2.30 -1.26
N PHE A 65 -25.63 2.96 -0.14
CA PHE A 65 -24.75 2.51 0.93
C PHE A 65 -25.46 1.54 1.87
N ALA A 66 -24.70 0.55 2.34
CA ALA A 66 -25.10 -0.21 3.51
C ALA A 66 -25.01 0.63 4.78
N GLU A 67 -25.70 0.24 5.84
CA GLU A 67 -25.75 1.01 7.10
C GLU A 67 -24.35 1.25 7.68
N GLY A 68 -23.46 0.25 7.66
CA GLY A 68 -22.07 0.42 8.09
C GLY A 68 -21.28 1.46 7.27
N GLN A 69 -21.58 1.60 5.98
CA GLN A 69 -20.93 2.61 5.12
C GLN A 69 -21.51 4.01 5.36
N LYS A 70 -22.83 4.13 5.60
CA LYS A 70 -23.45 5.39 6.00
C LYS A 70 -22.87 5.88 7.31
N GLN A 71 -22.75 4.99 8.30
CA GLN A 71 -22.12 5.31 9.58
C GLN A 71 -20.66 5.75 9.39
N ALA A 72 -19.90 5.09 8.51
CA ALA A 72 -18.52 5.49 8.21
C ALA A 72 -18.42 6.91 7.65
N VAL A 73 -19.35 7.31 6.77
CA VAL A 73 -19.43 8.67 6.25
C VAL A 73 -19.80 9.67 7.34
N ILE A 74 -20.82 9.36 8.16
CA ILE A 74 -21.26 10.19 9.30
C ILE A 74 -20.10 10.43 10.27
N ASP A 75 -19.47 9.35 10.71
CA ASP A 75 -18.40 9.41 11.71
C ASP A 75 -17.18 10.15 11.17
N ALA A 76 -16.79 9.91 9.92
CA ALA A 76 -15.66 10.62 9.30
C ALA A 76 -15.90 12.13 9.15
N LEU A 77 -17.16 12.56 8.98
CA LEU A 77 -17.53 13.97 8.85
C LEU A 77 -17.79 14.64 10.21
N SER A 78 -18.02 13.86 11.27
CA SER A 78 -18.37 14.36 12.61
C SER A 78 -17.18 14.33 13.57
N ASN A 79 -16.33 13.31 13.47
CA ASN A 79 -15.15 13.15 14.30
C ASN A 79 -13.94 13.86 13.71
N LYS A 80 -13.10 14.38 14.61
CA LYS A 80 -11.89 15.09 14.20
C LYS A 80 -10.75 14.16 13.80
N VAL A 81 -10.62 13.05 14.52
CA VAL A 81 -9.73 11.96 14.17
C VAL A 81 -10.59 10.72 14.10
N HIS A 82 -10.60 10.05 12.96
CA HIS A 82 -11.44 8.88 12.73
C HIS A 82 -10.68 7.81 11.95
N ILE A 83 -11.00 6.55 12.25
CA ILE A 83 -10.43 5.38 11.58
C ILE A 83 -11.55 4.62 10.86
N ILE A 84 -11.36 4.35 9.57
CA ILE A 84 -12.18 3.40 8.82
C ILE A 84 -11.33 2.18 8.54
N THR A 85 -11.82 1.03 8.98
CA THR A 85 -11.16 -0.25 8.71
C THR A 85 -12.12 -1.27 8.14
N GLY A 86 -11.61 -2.20 7.35
CA GLY A 86 -12.39 -3.29 6.76
C GLY A 86 -11.51 -4.14 5.86
N GLY A 87 -11.93 -5.38 5.64
CA GLY A 87 -11.25 -6.33 4.77
C GLY A 87 -11.33 -5.98 3.28
N PRO A 88 -10.77 -6.81 2.40
CA PRO A 88 -10.97 -6.70 0.95
C PRO A 88 -12.46 -6.79 0.59
N GLY A 89 -12.89 -6.06 -0.44
CA GLY A 89 -14.29 -6.13 -0.94
C GLY A 89 -15.35 -5.43 -0.08
N THR A 90 -14.97 -4.77 1.01
CA THR A 90 -15.89 -4.04 1.93
C THR A 90 -16.23 -2.61 1.48
N GLY A 91 -15.67 -2.15 0.36
CA GLY A 91 -15.99 -0.84 -0.23
C GLY A 91 -15.25 0.36 0.34
N LYS A 92 -14.11 0.16 1.03
CA LYS A 92 -13.26 1.25 1.58
C LYS A 92 -13.02 2.39 0.58
N SER A 93 -12.52 2.08 -0.62
CA SER A 93 -12.23 3.08 -1.67
C SER A 93 -13.47 3.88 -2.10
N THR A 94 -14.64 3.24 -2.14
CA THR A 94 -15.92 3.90 -2.46
C THR A 94 -16.30 4.91 -1.40
N ILE A 95 -16.12 4.57 -0.13
CA ILE A 95 -16.40 5.45 1.01
C ILE A 95 -15.40 6.60 1.04
N THR A 96 -14.10 6.34 0.85
CA THR A 96 -13.07 7.38 0.74
C THR A 96 -13.43 8.41 -0.33
N ARG A 97 -13.84 7.97 -1.52
CA ARG A 97 -14.29 8.85 -2.61
C ARG A 97 -15.54 9.66 -2.22
N SER A 98 -16.45 9.06 -1.46
CA SER A 98 -17.69 9.70 -1.03
C SER A 98 -17.44 10.78 0.02
N ILE A 99 -16.61 10.48 1.02
CA ILE A 99 -16.17 11.45 2.04
C ILE A 99 -15.44 12.61 1.38
N LEU A 100 -14.54 12.32 0.42
CA LEU A 100 -13.86 13.34 -0.35
C LEU A 100 -14.85 14.23 -1.10
N ALA A 101 -15.78 13.64 -1.86
CA ALA A 101 -16.77 14.39 -2.64
C ALA A 101 -17.64 15.33 -1.79
N ILE A 102 -17.98 14.94 -0.56
CA ILE A 102 -18.69 15.79 0.41
C ILE A 102 -17.76 16.88 0.93
N SER A 103 -16.54 16.52 1.33
CA SER A 103 -15.58 17.44 1.94
C SER A 103 -15.13 18.55 0.99
N GLU A 104 -15.06 18.28 -0.31
CA GLU A 104 -14.79 19.26 -1.36
C GLU A 104 -15.86 20.36 -1.47
N LYS A 105 -17.06 20.15 -0.90
CA LYS A 105 -18.08 21.21 -0.80
C LYS A 105 -17.89 22.10 0.42
N LEU A 106 -16.97 21.74 1.32
CA LEU A 106 -16.73 22.41 2.59
C LEU A 106 -15.38 23.13 2.63
N THR A 107 -14.38 22.60 1.93
CA THR A 107 -13.04 23.18 1.85
C THR A 107 -12.31 22.71 0.59
N ASP A 108 -11.45 23.58 0.06
CA ASP A 108 -10.52 23.26 -1.02
C ASP A 108 -9.17 22.72 -0.50
N LYS A 109 -8.92 22.81 0.81
CA LYS A 109 -7.63 22.44 1.44
C LYS A 109 -7.64 20.99 1.89
N ILE A 110 -7.72 20.06 0.94
CA ILE A 110 -7.71 18.62 1.23
C ILE A 110 -6.38 18.02 0.79
N SER A 111 -5.73 17.28 1.69
CA SER A 111 -4.54 16.51 1.40
C SER A 111 -4.86 15.02 1.42
N LEU A 112 -4.41 14.32 0.37
CA LEU A 112 -4.51 12.87 0.23
C LEU A 112 -3.10 12.29 0.30
N ALA A 113 -2.89 11.28 1.13
CA ALA A 113 -1.61 10.60 1.16
C ALA A 113 -1.72 9.10 1.43
N ALA A 114 -0.63 8.40 1.12
CA ALA A 114 -0.46 6.99 1.46
C ALA A 114 1.01 6.69 1.79
N PRO A 115 1.34 5.57 2.45
CA PRO A 115 2.72 5.26 2.84
C PRO A 115 3.65 4.99 1.65
N THR A 116 3.12 4.45 0.56
CA THR A 116 3.89 4.06 -0.63
C THR A 116 3.51 4.86 -1.87
N GLY A 117 4.44 4.96 -2.83
CA GLY A 117 4.21 5.61 -4.12
C GLY A 117 3.05 4.99 -4.91
N ARG A 118 3.00 3.65 -4.96
CA ARG A 118 1.90 2.91 -5.59
C ARG A 118 0.54 3.21 -4.96
N ALA A 119 0.44 3.14 -3.63
CA ALA A 119 -0.80 3.42 -2.93
C ALA A 119 -1.25 4.88 -3.17
N ALA A 120 -0.32 5.84 -3.16
CA ALA A 120 -0.63 7.23 -3.47
C ALA A 120 -1.10 7.41 -4.94
N LYS A 121 -0.47 6.72 -5.89
CA LYS A 121 -0.87 6.76 -7.30
C LYS A 121 -2.27 6.17 -7.51
N ARG A 122 -2.54 5.00 -6.92
CA ARG A 122 -3.86 4.37 -6.93
C ARG A 122 -4.91 5.28 -6.27
N LEU A 123 -4.61 5.83 -5.09
CA LEU A 123 -5.47 6.78 -4.41
C LEU A 123 -5.79 7.96 -5.33
N SER A 124 -4.81 8.44 -6.10
CA SER A 124 -5.01 9.52 -7.05
C SER A 124 -5.95 9.15 -8.20
N GLN A 125 -5.84 7.93 -8.72
CA GLN A 125 -6.70 7.41 -9.78
C GLN A 125 -8.14 7.26 -9.32
N ILE A 126 -8.38 6.68 -8.14
CA ILE A 126 -9.74 6.42 -7.64
C ILE A 126 -10.46 7.71 -7.19
N THR A 127 -9.70 8.73 -6.76
CA THR A 127 -10.24 10.01 -6.29
C THR A 127 -10.25 11.09 -7.35
N HIS A 128 -9.54 10.89 -8.47
CA HIS A 128 -9.25 11.93 -9.48
C HIS A 128 -8.61 13.19 -8.87
N ARG A 129 -7.86 13.04 -7.77
CA ARG A 129 -7.15 14.11 -7.07
C ARG A 129 -5.69 13.70 -6.88
N LYS A 130 -4.77 14.66 -6.88
CA LYS A 130 -3.36 14.35 -6.63
C LYS A 130 -3.18 13.91 -5.17
N ALA A 131 -2.71 12.69 -4.96
CA ALA A 131 -2.26 12.19 -3.68
C ALA A 131 -0.75 12.01 -3.65
N PHE A 132 -0.18 12.06 -2.46
CA PHE A 132 1.27 12.04 -2.25
C PHE A 132 1.69 10.88 -1.36
N THR A 133 2.96 10.50 -1.41
CA THR A 133 3.49 9.67 -0.33
C THR A 133 3.55 10.50 0.96
N ILE A 134 3.42 9.88 2.13
CA ILE A 134 3.58 10.61 3.41
C ILE A 134 4.94 11.32 3.47
N HIS A 135 6.00 10.67 2.97
CA HIS A 135 7.34 11.27 2.87
C HIS A 135 7.36 12.51 1.99
N SER A 136 6.72 12.47 0.83
CA SER A 136 6.61 13.64 -0.06
C SER A 136 5.77 14.75 0.56
N LEU A 137 4.68 14.40 1.23
CA LEU A 137 3.81 15.35 1.93
C LEU A 137 4.55 16.07 3.06
N LEU A 138 5.44 15.35 3.77
CA LEU A 138 6.22 15.90 4.88
C LEU A 138 7.52 16.62 4.45
N GLU A 139 7.86 16.58 3.16
CA GLU A 139 9.08 17.16 2.58
C GLU A 139 10.36 16.70 3.30
N VAL A 140 10.83 15.49 2.98
CA VAL A 140 12.07 14.91 3.52
C VAL A 140 13.27 15.82 3.26
N GLU A 141 14.07 16.08 4.29
CA GLU A 141 15.36 16.77 4.19
C GLU A 141 16.48 15.78 3.90
N PHE A 142 17.06 15.87 2.71
CA PHE A 142 18.23 15.08 2.34
C PHE A 142 19.46 15.53 3.13
N GLY A 143 19.98 14.66 4.01
CA GLY A 143 21.20 14.87 4.79
C GLY A 143 21.02 14.75 6.30
N THR A 144 19.93 15.29 6.86
CA THR A 144 19.61 15.22 8.30
C THR A 144 18.69 14.05 8.65
N GLY A 145 17.99 13.48 7.66
CA GLY A 145 16.95 12.46 7.87
C GLY A 145 15.68 13.04 8.53
N GLY A 146 15.52 14.37 8.51
CA GLY A 146 14.37 15.08 9.08
C GLY A 146 13.25 15.35 8.07
N PHE A 147 12.20 16.01 8.56
CA PHE A 147 11.05 16.47 7.76
C PHE A 147 10.88 17.98 7.92
N LYS A 148 10.70 18.71 6.82
CA LYS A 148 10.44 20.16 6.87
C LYS A 148 9.08 20.48 7.46
N LYS A 149 8.09 19.62 7.23
CA LYS A 149 6.76 19.76 7.80
C LYS A 149 6.73 19.18 9.20
N ASN A 150 6.35 20.03 10.15
CA ASN A 150 6.37 19.74 11.58
C ASN A 150 5.43 20.69 12.32
N ARG A 151 5.58 20.81 13.64
CA ARG A 151 4.69 21.62 14.48
C ARG A 151 4.82 23.13 14.23
N GLU A 152 6.01 23.59 13.87
CA GLU A 152 6.31 25.01 13.59
C GLU A 152 5.99 25.37 12.14
N ASN A 153 6.11 24.40 11.23
CA ASN A 153 5.75 24.51 9.82
C ASN A 153 4.72 23.42 9.46
N PRO A 154 3.44 23.59 9.83
CA PRO A 154 2.43 22.56 9.60
C PRO A 154 2.06 22.39 8.13
N LEU A 155 1.33 21.33 7.84
CA LEU A 155 0.65 21.12 6.56
C LEU A 155 -0.41 22.20 6.34
N ASN A 156 -0.61 22.59 5.09
CA ASN A 156 -1.67 23.51 4.70
C ASN A 156 -2.92 22.72 4.25
N CYS A 157 -3.60 22.09 5.21
CA CYS A 157 -4.82 21.33 4.96
C CYS A 157 -5.84 21.52 6.09
N ASP A 158 -7.12 21.43 5.75
CA ASP A 158 -8.25 21.34 6.68
C ASP A 158 -8.70 19.89 6.87
N LEU A 159 -8.41 19.02 5.90
CA LEU A 159 -8.64 17.58 5.95
C LEU A 159 -7.44 16.83 5.39
N LEU A 160 -6.95 15.85 6.14
CA LEU A 160 -5.94 14.89 5.72
C LEU A 160 -6.57 13.49 5.70
N ILE A 161 -6.57 12.84 4.52
CA ILE A 161 -6.97 11.45 4.37
C ILE A 161 -5.72 10.63 4.08
N ILE A 162 -5.50 9.60 4.90
CA ILE A 162 -4.42 8.63 4.72
C ILE A 162 -5.02 7.28 4.35
N ASP A 163 -4.69 6.77 3.17
CA ASP A 163 -5.04 5.41 2.75
C ASP A 163 -3.89 4.43 3.05
N GLU A 164 -4.19 3.12 3.13
CA GLU A 164 -3.23 2.06 3.52
C GLU A 164 -2.52 2.36 4.86
N ALA A 165 -3.26 2.89 5.85
CA ALA A 165 -2.71 3.30 7.14
C ALA A 165 -2.09 2.16 7.97
N SER A 166 -2.42 0.90 7.65
CA SER A 166 -1.82 -0.32 8.20
C SER A 166 -0.32 -0.42 7.95
N MET A 167 0.19 0.23 6.90
CA MET A 167 1.61 0.21 6.55
C MET A 167 2.45 1.30 7.26
N ILE A 168 1.84 2.13 8.11
CA ILE A 168 2.53 3.23 8.80
C ILE A 168 3.19 2.72 10.09
N ASP A 169 4.51 2.89 10.17
CA ASP A 169 5.28 2.56 11.37
C ASP A 169 5.23 3.69 12.43
N THR A 170 5.76 3.39 13.63
CA THR A 170 5.75 4.33 14.76
C THR A 170 6.48 5.65 14.47
N PRO A 171 7.72 5.67 13.94
CA PRO A 171 8.39 6.93 13.60
C PRO A 171 7.62 7.78 12.58
N LEU A 172 7.12 7.17 11.50
CA LEU A 172 6.41 7.91 10.44
C LEU A 172 5.09 8.47 10.95
N MET A 173 4.32 7.72 11.75
CA MET A 173 3.10 8.24 12.39
C MET A 173 3.40 9.43 13.28
N PHE A 174 4.45 9.35 14.11
CA PHE A 174 4.85 10.44 14.99
C PHE A 174 5.12 11.73 14.21
N HIS A 175 5.92 11.65 13.14
CA HIS A 175 6.24 12.82 12.32
C HIS A 175 5.02 13.35 11.56
N LEU A 176 4.16 12.45 11.06
CA LEU A 176 2.91 12.80 10.40
C LEU A 176 2.01 13.63 11.33
N LEU A 177 1.68 13.10 12.51
CA LEU A 177 0.77 13.76 13.46
C LEU A 177 1.29 15.13 13.89
N ARG A 178 2.61 15.27 14.09
CA ARG A 178 3.24 16.56 14.43
C ARG A 178 3.08 17.62 13.35
N ALA A 179 2.96 17.23 12.09
CA ALA A 179 2.80 18.14 10.97
C ALA A 179 1.34 18.57 10.71
N ILE A 180 0.35 17.88 11.30
CA ILE A 180 -1.07 18.20 11.10
C ILE A 180 -1.42 19.46 11.91
N PRO A 181 -1.97 20.52 11.26
CA PRO A 181 -2.37 21.73 11.95
C PRO A 181 -3.54 21.45 12.91
N ASN A 182 -3.62 22.22 14.00
CA ASN A 182 -4.62 22.00 15.05
C ASN A 182 -6.07 22.00 14.54
N HIS A 183 -6.38 22.74 13.47
CA HIS A 183 -7.74 22.87 12.96
C HIS A 183 -8.16 21.75 12.00
N ALA A 184 -7.21 20.94 11.52
CA ALA A 184 -7.48 19.91 10.53
C ALA A 184 -8.15 18.68 11.13
N ARG A 185 -8.89 17.98 10.26
CA ARG A 185 -9.38 16.62 10.50
C ARG A 185 -8.41 15.59 9.93
N LEU A 186 -8.31 14.44 10.59
CA LEU A 186 -7.52 13.30 10.16
C LEU A 186 -8.43 12.09 9.97
N LEU A 187 -8.45 11.54 8.76
CA LEU A 187 -9.08 10.26 8.44
C LEU A 187 -8.01 9.23 8.11
N LEU A 188 -7.95 8.15 8.87
CA LEU A 188 -7.09 7.00 8.59
C LEU A 188 -7.94 5.89 7.99
N VAL A 189 -7.56 5.40 6.82
CA VAL A 189 -8.21 4.28 6.12
C VAL A 189 -7.19 3.16 5.97
N GLY A 190 -7.54 1.94 6.39
CA GLY A 190 -6.62 0.81 6.29
C GLY A 190 -7.25 -0.52 6.71
N ASP A 191 -6.55 -1.60 6.40
CA ASP A 191 -6.98 -2.96 6.73
C ASP A 191 -6.14 -3.51 7.90
N ILE A 192 -6.79 -3.82 9.02
CA ILE A 192 -6.12 -4.30 10.24
C ILE A 192 -5.59 -5.74 10.09
N ASP A 193 -6.13 -6.49 9.13
CA ASP A 193 -5.78 -7.88 8.85
C ASP A 193 -4.67 -8.00 7.79
N GLN A 194 -4.27 -6.89 7.18
CA GLN A 194 -3.12 -6.84 6.28
C GLN A 194 -1.81 -6.98 7.07
N LEU A 195 -0.73 -7.40 6.37
CA LEU A 195 0.59 -7.45 6.99
C LEU A 195 0.99 -6.09 7.57
N PRO A 196 1.61 -6.06 8.76
CA PRO A 196 2.01 -4.82 9.42
C PRO A 196 3.09 -4.07 8.63
N SER A 197 3.37 -2.84 9.06
CA SER A 197 4.50 -2.06 8.54
C SER A 197 5.82 -2.84 8.64
N VAL A 198 6.72 -2.60 7.69
CA VAL A 198 8.08 -3.16 7.73
C VAL A 198 8.89 -2.53 8.87
N GLY A 199 8.64 -1.25 9.15
CA GLY A 199 9.19 -0.56 10.30
C GLY A 199 8.52 -0.99 11.62
N PRO A 200 9.14 -0.66 12.76
CA PRO A 200 8.67 -1.09 14.07
C PRO A 200 7.33 -0.44 14.47
N GLY A 201 6.48 -1.24 15.10
CA GLY A 201 5.19 -0.85 15.66
C GLY A 201 3.99 -1.30 14.82
N THR A 202 2.83 -1.42 15.46
CA THR A 202 1.55 -1.76 14.83
C THR A 202 0.52 -0.67 15.09
N VAL A 203 0.87 0.56 14.74
CA VAL A 203 0.18 1.78 15.16
C VAL A 203 -1.34 1.71 14.92
N LEU A 204 -1.79 1.37 13.72
CA LEU A 204 -3.23 1.32 13.41
C LEU A 204 -3.98 0.34 14.33
N ARG A 205 -3.39 -0.84 14.58
CA ARG A 205 -3.97 -1.86 15.47
C ARG A 205 -4.04 -1.35 16.91
N ASP A 206 -2.98 -0.73 17.40
CA ASP A 206 -2.89 -0.22 18.77
C ASP A 206 -3.86 0.96 18.99
N LEU A 207 -4.01 1.84 18.00
CA LEU A 207 -4.99 2.93 18.04
C LEU A 207 -6.42 2.40 18.10
N ILE A 208 -6.73 1.37 17.31
CA ILE A 208 -8.04 0.72 17.32
C ILE A 208 -8.29 0.02 18.67
N ALA A 209 -7.30 -0.70 19.19
CA ALA A 209 -7.39 -1.40 20.47
C ALA A 209 -7.49 -0.46 21.68
N SER A 210 -7.02 0.78 21.54
CA SER A 210 -7.07 1.79 22.62
C SER A 210 -8.48 2.28 22.95
N GLU A 211 -9.43 2.14 22.01
CA GLU A 211 -10.80 2.67 22.10
C GLU A 211 -10.87 4.19 22.35
N LYS A 212 -9.77 4.93 22.13
CA LYS A 212 -9.70 6.40 22.32
C LYS A 212 -10.04 7.20 21.06
N ILE A 213 -10.06 6.54 19.91
CA ILE A 213 -10.36 7.16 18.61
C ILE A 213 -11.63 6.52 18.05
N GLY A 214 -12.47 7.30 17.37
CA GLY A 214 -13.61 6.76 16.66
C GLY A 214 -13.16 5.77 15.59
N VAL A 215 -13.80 4.60 15.56
CA VAL A 215 -13.51 3.54 14.57
C VAL A 215 -14.81 3.08 13.95
N THR A 216 -14.91 3.09 12.63
CA THR A 216 -15.96 2.38 11.90
C THR A 216 -15.36 1.14 11.23
N ARG A 217 -15.95 -0.03 11.51
CA ARG A 217 -15.55 -1.31 10.91
C ARG A 217 -16.53 -1.71 9.82
N LEU A 218 -16.04 -1.87 8.60
CA LEU A 218 -16.81 -2.33 7.46
C LEU A 218 -16.70 -3.85 7.38
N THR A 219 -17.80 -4.54 7.68
CA THR A 219 -17.86 -6.01 7.70
C THR A 219 -18.66 -6.58 6.53
N GLU A 220 -19.52 -5.78 5.90
CA GLU A 220 -20.37 -6.24 4.81
C GLU A 220 -19.58 -6.38 3.49
N ILE A 221 -19.57 -7.61 2.95
CA ILE A 221 -19.02 -7.94 1.63
C ILE A 221 -20.09 -7.70 0.57
N PHE A 222 -19.77 -6.94 -0.47
CA PHE A 222 -20.74 -6.63 -1.53
C PHE A 222 -20.92 -7.79 -2.51
N ARG A 223 -22.08 -7.80 -3.20
CA ARG A 223 -22.56 -8.95 -4.02
C ARG A 223 -21.56 -9.43 -5.08
N GLN A 224 -20.78 -8.53 -5.68
CA GLN A 224 -19.72 -8.88 -6.64
C GLN A 224 -18.58 -9.68 -5.98
N ALA A 225 -18.31 -9.43 -4.70
CA ALA A 225 -17.27 -10.10 -3.93
C ALA A 225 -17.77 -11.36 -3.19
N LYS A 226 -19.09 -11.51 -2.97
CA LYS A 226 -19.66 -12.73 -2.36
C LYS A 226 -19.54 -13.99 -3.24
N GLY A 227 -19.52 -13.82 -4.56
CA GLY A 227 -19.26 -14.92 -5.51
C GLY A 227 -17.78 -15.24 -5.69
N SER A 228 -16.89 -14.41 -5.16
CA SER A 228 -15.44 -14.57 -5.27
C SER A 228 -14.92 -15.48 -4.17
N ARG A 229 -14.34 -16.60 -4.56
CA ARG A 229 -13.72 -17.53 -3.64
C ARG A 229 -12.44 -16.96 -3.06
N ILE A 230 -11.72 -16.11 -3.80
CA ILE A 230 -10.58 -15.33 -3.29
C ILE A 230 -11.01 -14.53 -2.05
N VAL A 231 -12.10 -13.76 -2.15
CA VAL A 231 -12.58 -12.93 -1.03
C VAL A 231 -13.06 -13.79 0.13
N THR A 232 -13.88 -14.82 -0.14
CA THR A 232 -14.36 -15.70 0.95
C THR A 232 -13.22 -16.42 1.67
N ASN A 233 -12.20 -16.91 0.96
CA ASN A 233 -11.03 -17.55 1.55
C ASN A 233 -10.18 -16.56 2.36
N ALA A 234 -10.03 -15.31 1.91
CA ALA A 234 -9.33 -14.27 2.68
C ALA A 234 -10.01 -14.05 4.04
N HIS A 235 -11.34 -13.96 4.07
CA HIS A 235 -12.08 -13.86 5.33
C HIS A 235 -11.92 -15.10 6.21
N ARG A 236 -11.95 -16.32 5.65
CA ARG A 236 -11.71 -17.55 6.43
C ARG A 236 -10.36 -17.49 7.14
N ILE A 237 -9.29 -17.12 6.42
CA ILE A 237 -7.94 -16.97 6.98
C ILE A 237 -7.95 -15.96 8.14
N ASN A 238 -8.59 -14.80 7.99
CA ASN A 238 -8.66 -13.78 9.04
C ASN A 238 -9.39 -14.27 10.30
N HIS A 239 -10.35 -15.19 10.16
CA HIS A 239 -11.06 -15.82 11.29
C HIS A 239 -10.35 -17.07 11.83
N GLY A 240 -9.16 -17.40 11.33
CA GLY A 240 -8.43 -18.62 11.72
C GLY A 240 -9.03 -19.90 11.14
N GLU A 241 -9.90 -19.80 10.14
CA GLU A 241 -10.50 -20.93 9.44
C GLU A 241 -9.68 -21.31 8.21
N PHE A 242 -9.57 -22.62 7.94
CA PHE A 242 -8.85 -23.11 6.78
C PHE A 242 -9.57 -22.72 5.46
N PRO A 243 -8.85 -22.25 4.41
CA PRO A 243 -9.44 -21.93 3.12
C PRO A 243 -10.20 -23.10 2.50
N ASN A 244 -11.27 -22.81 1.76
CA ASN A 244 -11.94 -23.85 1.00
C ASN A 244 -11.17 -24.13 -0.29
N LEU A 245 -10.56 -25.32 -0.39
CA LEU A 245 -9.71 -25.75 -1.51
C LEU A 245 -10.43 -26.66 -2.54
N ASN A 246 -11.71 -27.00 -2.32
CA ASN A 246 -12.48 -27.84 -3.25
C ASN A 246 -12.37 -27.38 -4.71
N HIS A 247 -12.16 -28.30 -5.64
CA HIS A 247 -12.05 -27.93 -7.04
C HIS A 247 -13.40 -27.49 -7.62
N ASP A 248 -13.48 -26.25 -8.08
CA ASP A 248 -14.60 -25.72 -8.86
C ASP A 248 -14.02 -25.04 -10.11
N PRO A 249 -14.29 -25.56 -11.33
CA PRO A 249 -13.79 -24.98 -12.56
C PRO A 249 -14.23 -23.52 -12.77
N THR A 250 -15.36 -23.10 -12.22
CA THR A 250 -15.92 -21.75 -12.40
C THR A 250 -15.46 -20.74 -11.34
N SER A 251 -14.74 -21.23 -10.33
CA SER A 251 -14.18 -20.41 -9.25
C SER A 251 -13.04 -19.53 -9.74
N ASP A 252 -12.84 -18.39 -9.08
CA ASP A 252 -11.70 -17.49 -9.28
C ASP A 252 -10.48 -17.86 -8.41
N PHE A 253 -10.63 -18.84 -7.52
CA PHE A 253 -9.55 -19.41 -6.71
C PHE A 253 -9.34 -20.89 -7.07
N HIS A 254 -8.11 -21.25 -7.42
CA HIS A 254 -7.69 -22.60 -7.73
C HIS A 254 -6.49 -22.99 -6.86
N TYR A 255 -6.50 -24.23 -6.34
CA TYR A 255 -5.42 -24.80 -5.57
C TYR A 255 -4.86 -26.02 -6.30
N ILE A 256 -3.54 -26.09 -6.41
CA ILE A 256 -2.80 -27.21 -7.02
C ILE A 256 -1.84 -27.72 -5.97
N GLU A 257 -1.98 -28.99 -5.62
CA GLU A 257 -1.11 -29.66 -4.67
C GLU A 257 0.14 -30.21 -5.37
N SER A 258 1.30 -30.06 -4.73
CA SER A 258 2.59 -30.54 -5.25
C SER A 258 3.51 -30.84 -4.08
N GLU A 259 4.23 -31.97 -4.15
CA GLU A 259 5.07 -32.44 -3.05
C GLU A 259 6.45 -31.76 -3.00
N THR A 260 6.95 -31.25 -4.13
CA THR A 260 8.27 -30.63 -4.22
C THR A 260 8.29 -29.31 -5.01
N PRO A 261 9.20 -28.37 -4.69
CA PRO A 261 9.41 -27.16 -5.49
C PRO A 261 9.77 -27.42 -6.96
N GLU A 262 10.48 -28.51 -7.23
CA GLU A 262 10.92 -28.89 -8.58
C GLU A 262 9.74 -29.35 -9.45
N SER A 263 8.76 -30.01 -8.86
CA SER A 263 7.56 -30.49 -9.57
C SER A 263 6.56 -29.37 -9.86
N ILE A 264 6.47 -28.35 -9.02
CA ILE A 264 5.54 -27.22 -9.24
C ILE A 264 6.07 -26.18 -10.23
N LEU A 265 7.38 -26.02 -10.38
CA LEU A 265 7.95 -24.99 -11.28
C LEU A 265 7.48 -25.12 -12.75
N PRO A 266 7.50 -26.31 -13.39
CA PRO A 266 6.95 -26.48 -14.74
C PRO A 266 5.46 -26.11 -14.85
N ILE A 267 4.69 -26.41 -13.80
CA ILE A 267 3.26 -26.09 -13.74
C ILE A 267 3.06 -24.57 -13.70
N ILE A 268 3.83 -23.85 -12.88
CA ILE A 268 3.78 -22.37 -12.83
C ILE A 268 4.10 -21.77 -14.20
N LEU A 269 5.12 -22.27 -14.88
CA LEU A 269 5.45 -21.82 -16.23
C LEU A 269 4.32 -22.07 -17.21
N GLN A 270 3.74 -23.28 -17.20
CA GLN A 270 2.64 -23.63 -18.10
C GLN A 270 1.40 -22.75 -17.83
N LEU A 271 1.04 -22.55 -16.56
CA LEU A 271 -0.09 -21.70 -16.16
C LEU A 271 0.09 -20.27 -16.65
N THR A 272 1.27 -19.68 -16.40
CA THR A 272 1.55 -18.27 -16.70
C THR A 272 1.73 -18.01 -18.20
N THR A 273 2.33 -18.95 -18.94
CA THR A 273 2.67 -18.76 -20.36
C THR A 273 1.59 -19.25 -21.32
N GLN A 274 0.75 -20.22 -20.90
CA GLN A 274 -0.19 -20.88 -21.79
C GLN A 274 -1.61 -20.98 -21.23
N ASP A 275 -1.82 -21.64 -20.10
CA ASP A 275 -3.17 -22.07 -19.70
C ASP A 275 -4.06 -20.87 -19.32
N LEU A 276 -3.56 -19.97 -18.45
CA LEU A 276 -4.31 -18.79 -18.03
C LEU A 276 -4.50 -17.78 -19.18
N PRO A 277 -3.47 -17.47 -19.99
CA PRO A 277 -3.64 -16.67 -21.20
C PRO A 277 -4.69 -17.23 -22.17
N LYS A 278 -4.64 -18.52 -22.49
CA LYS A 278 -5.58 -19.17 -23.42
C LYS A 278 -7.01 -19.19 -22.88
N ARG A 279 -7.16 -19.45 -21.58
CA ARG A 279 -8.47 -19.63 -20.95
C ARG A 279 -9.21 -18.31 -20.72
N PHE A 280 -8.50 -17.26 -20.33
CA PHE A 280 -9.09 -15.99 -19.91
C PHE A 280 -8.74 -14.81 -20.81
N GLY A 281 -7.91 -15.01 -21.84
CA GLY A 281 -7.47 -13.94 -22.74
C GLY A 281 -6.46 -12.99 -22.10
N PHE A 282 -5.83 -13.39 -20.99
CA PHE A 282 -4.85 -12.58 -20.27
C PHE A 282 -3.55 -12.42 -21.07
N HIS A 283 -3.01 -11.21 -21.09
CA HIS A 283 -1.66 -10.99 -21.59
C HIS A 283 -0.65 -11.56 -20.57
N PRO A 284 0.20 -12.55 -20.95
CA PRO A 284 1.06 -13.29 -20.02
C PRO A 284 1.96 -12.42 -19.13
N ILE A 285 2.44 -11.30 -19.66
CA ILE A 285 3.35 -10.38 -18.96
C ILE A 285 2.58 -9.31 -18.14
N HIS A 286 1.44 -8.84 -18.64
CA HIS A 286 0.79 -7.63 -18.12
C HIS A 286 -0.30 -7.98 -17.11
N ASP A 287 -1.08 -9.03 -17.39
CA ASP A 287 -2.28 -9.37 -16.62
C ASP A 287 -2.05 -10.49 -15.60
N ILE A 288 -0.89 -11.14 -15.65
CA ILE A 288 -0.50 -12.21 -14.72
C ILE A 288 0.71 -11.76 -13.90
N GLN A 289 0.63 -11.93 -12.58
CA GLN A 289 1.73 -11.68 -11.68
C GLN A 289 2.03 -12.94 -10.85
N VAL A 290 3.29 -13.36 -10.88
CA VAL A 290 3.76 -14.42 -9.97
C VAL A 290 4.21 -13.77 -8.67
N LEU A 291 3.70 -14.27 -7.55
CA LEU A 291 4.12 -13.90 -6.19
C LEU A 291 4.84 -15.07 -5.55
N SER A 292 5.91 -14.83 -4.79
CA SER A 292 6.55 -15.88 -3.99
C SER A 292 6.88 -15.37 -2.59
N PRO A 293 6.66 -16.16 -1.54
CA PRO A 293 7.09 -15.79 -0.19
C PRO A 293 8.61 -15.88 -0.03
N MET A 294 9.30 -16.62 -0.91
CA MET A 294 10.74 -16.88 -0.84
C MET A 294 11.52 -16.02 -1.85
N LYS A 295 12.68 -15.49 -1.44
CA LYS A 295 13.58 -14.79 -2.38
C LYS A 295 14.44 -15.74 -3.21
N LYS A 296 14.97 -16.78 -2.56
CA LYS A 296 15.90 -17.78 -3.12
C LYS A 296 15.24 -19.16 -3.19
N GLY A 297 15.87 -20.08 -3.91
CA GLY A 297 15.37 -21.43 -4.14
C GLY A 297 14.64 -21.56 -5.48
N VAL A 298 14.23 -22.78 -5.82
CA VAL A 298 13.63 -23.14 -7.12
C VAL A 298 12.34 -22.37 -7.42
N ILE A 299 11.54 -22.10 -6.37
CA ILE A 299 10.33 -21.27 -6.42
C ILE A 299 10.54 -19.87 -5.82
N GLY A 300 11.80 -19.47 -5.65
CA GLY A 300 12.17 -18.14 -5.17
C GLY A 300 12.05 -17.09 -6.27
N VAL A 301 11.79 -15.84 -5.87
CA VAL A 301 11.67 -14.68 -6.79
C VAL A 301 12.83 -14.58 -7.78
N GLU A 302 14.07 -14.84 -7.35
CA GLU A 302 15.26 -14.76 -8.22
C GLU A 302 15.24 -15.80 -9.34
N TRP A 303 14.93 -17.06 -9.01
CA TRP A 303 14.89 -18.15 -9.97
C TRP A 303 13.68 -18.01 -10.91
N LEU A 304 12.50 -17.76 -10.34
CA LEU A 304 11.26 -17.57 -11.10
C LEU A 304 11.39 -16.45 -12.13
N ASN A 305 12.02 -15.32 -11.78
CA ASN A 305 12.24 -14.24 -12.75
C ASN A 305 13.10 -14.68 -13.94
N GLN A 306 14.16 -15.44 -13.71
CA GLN A 306 15.01 -15.94 -14.80
C GLN A 306 14.25 -16.93 -15.68
N THR A 307 13.52 -17.87 -15.07
CA THR A 307 12.79 -18.90 -15.82
C THR A 307 11.63 -18.31 -16.60
N LEU A 308 10.87 -17.39 -16.01
CA LEU A 308 9.77 -16.69 -16.66
C LEU A 308 10.27 -15.76 -17.78
N GLN A 309 11.38 -15.04 -17.58
CA GLN A 309 11.97 -14.22 -18.65
C GLN A 309 12.34 -15.08 -19.86
N ASN A 310 12.99 -16.23 -19.64
CA ASN A 310 13.37 -17.13 -20.74
C ASN A 310 12.14 -17.68 -21.50
N ALA A 311 11.03 -17.92 -20.80
CA ALA A 311 9.81 -18.45 -21.40
C ALA A 311 8.95 -17.37 -22.09
N LEU A 312 8.85 -16.17 -21.50
CA LEU A 312 7.94 -15.11 -21.93
C LEU A 312 8.60 -14.07 -22.85
N ASN A 313 9.91 -13.85 -22.70
CA ASN A 313 10.64 -12.84 -23.45
C ASN A 313 12.08 -13.30 -23.77
N PRO A 314 12.27 -14.40 -24.53
CA PRO A 314 13.58 -14.86 -24.93
C PRO A 314 14.29 -13.83 -25.82
N SER A 315 15.59 -13.62 -25.60
CA SER A 315 16.41 -12.72 -26.42
C SER A 315 17.83 -13.23 -26.59
N HIS A 316 18.39 -13.01 -27.78
CA HIS A 316 19.77 -13.38 -28.13
C HIS A 316 20.80 -12.29 -27.82
N GLN A 317 20.37 -11.06 -27.52
CA GLN A 317 21.26 -9.93 -27.26
C GLN A 317 20.97 -9.24 -25.91
N PRO A 318 21.11 -9.96 -24.77
CA PRO A 318 20.88 -9.36 -23.47
C PRO A 318 21.87 -8.26 -23.15
N LEU A 319 21.42 -7.27 -22.38
CA LEU A 319 22.30 -6.39 -21.62
C LEU A 319 22.59 -7.05 -20.28
N LEU A 320 23.87 -7.32 -20.00
CA LEU A 320 24.33 -7.87 -18.73
C LEU A 320 24.78 -6.72 -17.81
N LYS A 321 24.07 -6.48 -16.71
CA LYS A 321 24.46 -5.46 -15.73
C LYS A 321 23.94 -5.81 -14.33
N ALA A 322 24.74 -5.50 -13.31
CA ALA A 322 24.37 -5.71 -11.90
C ALA A 322 23.92 -7.15 -11.56
N GLY A 323 24.48 -8.15 -12.25
CA GLY A 323 24.09 -9.57 -12.07
C GLY A 323 22.74 -9.93 -12.72
N ALA A 324 22.07 -9.00 -13.40
CA ALA A 324 20.83 -9.21 -14.12
C ALA A 324 21.02 -9.20 -15.63
N ARG A 325 20.08 -9.85 -16.33
CA ARG A 325 19.96 -9.87 -17.79
C ARG A 325 18.73 -9.05 -18.16
N PHE A 326 18.90 -8.02 -18.97
CA PHE A 326 17.79 -7.17 -19.43
C PHE A 326 17.61 -7.29 -20.95
N HIS A 327 16.36 -7.46 -21.36
CA HIS A 327 15.88 -7.55 -22.73
C HIS A 327 14.89 -6.42 -22.99
N VAL A 328 14.83 -5.96 -24.25
CA VAL A 328 13.68 -5.16 -24.69
C VAL A 328 12.41 -6.00 -24.50
N GLY A 329 11.35 -5.39 -23.97
CA GLY A 329 10.10 -6.06 -23.63
C GLY A 329 10.00 -6.53 -22.18
N ASP A 330 11.10 -6.53 -21.41
CA ASP A 330 11.09 -7.07 -20.05
C ASP A 330 10.19 -6.29 -19.10
N LYS A 331 9.49 -7.04 -18.25
CA LYS A 331 8.81 -6.51 -17.06
C LYS A 331 9.85 -6.28 -15.96
N VAL A 332 10.04 -5.02 -15.59
CA VAL A 332 10.99 -4.60 -14.56
C VAL A 332 10.30 -3.87 -13.43
N MET A 333 10.96 -3.81 -12.27
CA MET A 333 10.51 -3.09 -11.10
C MET A 333 11.60 -2.16 -10.58
N GLN A 334 11.23 -0.91 -10.33
CA GLN A 334 12.08 0.05 -9.63
C GLN A 334 12.21 -0.36 -8.15
N ILE A 335 13.41 -0.38 -7.58
CA ILE A 335 13.64 -0.81 -6.18
C ILE A 335 14.01 0.33 -5.22
N LYS A 336 14.25 1.54 -5.73
CA LYS A 336 14.58 2.74 -4.95
C LYS A 336 13.71 3.91 -5.42
N ASN A 337 13.27 4.77 -4.52
CA ASN A 337 12.56 5.99 -4.94
C ASN A 337 13.50 6.91 -5.72
N HIS A 338 13.05 7.44 -6.85
CA HIS A 338 13.79 8.43 -7.64
C HIS A 338 12.88 9.62 -7.94
N HIS A 339 12.89 10.62 -7.06
CA HIS A 339 11.96 11.75 -7.09
C HIS A 339 12.02 12.57 -8.38
N ASN A 340 13.21 12.88 -8.91
CA ASN A 340 13.35 13.66 -10.14
C ASN A 340 12.76 12.95 -11.37
N LYS A 341 12.80 11.62 -11.37
CA LYS A 341 12.22 10.78 -12.41
C LYS A 341 10.80 10.35 -12.06
N GLU A 342 10.24 10.81 -10.93
CA GLU A 342 8.93 10.45 -10.36
C GLU A 342 8.60 8.95 -10.46
N VAL A 343 9.60 8.08 -10.23
CA VAL A 343 9.42 6.63 -10.11
C VAL A 343 9.68 6.21 -8.67
N TYR A 344 8.90 5.27 -8.18
CA TYR A 344 8.91 4.86 -6.77
C TYR A 344 9.34 3.41 -6.61
N ASN A 345 9.79 3.07 -5.41
CA ASN A 345 10.12 1.70 -5.05
C ASN A 345 8.88 0.82 -5.17
N GLY A 346 9.07 -0.27 -5.90
CA GLY A 346 7.99 -1.05 -6.43
C GLY A 346 7.20 -0.21 -7.42
N ASP A 347 7.74 0.33 -8.50
CA ASP A 347 6.91 0.66 -9.68
C ASP A 347 7.21 -0.39 -10.73
N VAL A 348 6.20 -0.92 -11.43
CA VAL A 348 6.41 -1.89 -12.51
C VAL A 348 6.42 -1.17 -13.83
N GLY A 349 7.41 -1.46 -14.66
CA GLY A 349 7.54 -0.91 -16.00
C GLY A 349 7.92 -1.96 -17.03
N LYS A 350 7.93 -1.54 -18.30
CA LYS A 350 8.35 -2.35 -19.44
C LYS A 350 9.55 -1.72 -20.13
N ILE A 351 10.60 -2.47 -20.38
CA ILE A 351 11.75 -1.97 -21.15
C ILE A 351 11.31 -1.78 -22.61
N LEU A 352 11.40 -0.56 -23.12
CA LEU A 352 11.05 -0.22 -24.50
C LEU A 352 12.23 -0.32 -25.45
N SER A 353 13.42 0.13 -25.01
CA SER A 353 14.62 0.11 -25.84
C SER A 353 15.87 0.06 -24.99
N ILE A 354 16.94 -0.51 -25.57
CA ILE A 354 18.28 -0.53 -25.00
C ILE A 354 19.23 0.02 -26.06
N ASP A 355 19.79 1.20 -25.80
CA ASP A 355 20.79 1.85 -26.64
C ASP A 355 22.18 1.58 -26.07
N ARG A 356 22.99 0.82 -26.80
CA ARG A 356 24.35 0.45 -26.38
C ARG A 356 25.39 1.53 -26.71
N VAL A 357 25.09 2.43 -27.64
CA VAL A 357 25.98 3.54 -28.04
C VAL A 357 25.88 4.65 -27.00
N GLU A 358 24.66 5.08 -26.70
CA GLU A 358 24.37 6.09 -25.68
C GLU A 358 24.39 5.54 -24.24
N GLN A 359 24.50 4.22 -24.09
CA GLN A 359 24.44 3.49 -22.81
C GLN A 359 23.19 3.84 -21.99
N LYS A 360 22.03 3.86 -22.67
CA LYS A 360 20.73 4.20 -22.09
C LYS A 360 19.75 3.05 -22.23
N LEU A 361 18.89 2.93 -21.24
CA LEU A 361 17.79 1.98 -21.19
C LEU A 361 16.51 2.75 -20.89
N ASN A 362 15.53 2.64 -21.79
CA ASN A 362 14.26 3.34 -21.65
C ASN A 362 13.19 2.38 -21.11
N VAL A 363 12.56 2.76 -20.01
CA VAL A 363 11.48 2.00 -19.38
C VAL A 363 10.19 2.80 -19.43
N SER A 364 9.11 2.17 -19.87
CA SER A 364 7.75 2.71 -19.77
C SER A 364 7.17 2.34 -18.40
N PHE A 365 6.95 3.35 -17.55
CA PHE A 365 6.19 3.23 -16.31
C PHE A 365 4.86 3.95 -16.50
N ASP A 366 3.76 3.19 -16.60
CA ASP A 366 2.40 3.73 -16.81
C ASP A 366 2.37 4.79 -17.92
N GLU A 367 2.80 4.38 -19.12
CA GLU A 367 2.90 5.18 -20.36
C GLU A 367 3.96 6.28 -20.38
N ARG A 368 4.61 6.57 -19.25
CA ARG A 368 5.71 7.54 -19.19
C ARG A 368 7.04 6.85 -19.42
N ILE A 369 7.81 7.38 -20.36
CA ILE A 369 9.15 6.89 -20.68
C ILE A 369 10.16 7.52 -19.73
N VAL A 370 10.89 6.68 -19.00
CA VAL A 370 11.96 7.07 -18.09
C VAL A 370 13.27 6.46 -18.60
N SER A 371 14.26 7.33 -18.84
CA SER A 371 15.58 6.90 -19.28
C SER A 371 16.50 6.63 -18.08
N TYR A 372 17.20 5.51 -18.14
CA TYR A 372 18.23 5.09 -17.19
C TYR A 372 19.57 4.97 -17.92
N THR A 373 20.61 5.53 -17.35
CA THR A 373 21.98 5.23 -17.76
C THR A 373 22.36 3.83 -17.26
N PHE A 374 23.33 3.18 -17.90
CA PHE A 374 23.78 1.85 -17.46
C PHE A 374 24.32 1.83 -16.01
N ALA A 375 24.74 2.97 -15.47
CA ALA A 375 25.17 3.09 -14.08
C ALA A 375 24.01 3.04 -13.07
N GLU A 376 22.79 3.41 -13.48
CA GLU A 376 21.60 3.44 -12.63
C GLU A 376 20.81 2.12 -12.63
N LEU A 377 21.27 1.11 -13.38
CA LEU A 377 20.55 -0.15 -13.54
C LEU A 377 20.55 -1.03 -12.28
N ASP A 378 21.36 -0.72 -11.26
CA ASP A 378 21.26 -1.34 -9.94
C ASP A 378 19.91 -1.02 -9.24
N GLN A 379 19.18 -0.02 -9.75
CA GLN A 379 17.87 0.40 -9.24
C GLN A 379 16.69 -0.34 -9.89
N LEU A 380 16.96 -1.20 -10.88
CA LEU A 380 15.96 -1.99 -11.59
C LEU A 380 16.19 -3.49 -11.34
N VAL A 381 15.11 -4.23 -11.15
CA VAL A 381 15.11 -5.70 -11.09
C VAL A 381 14.03 -6.26 -12.01
N LEU A 382 14.14 -7.51 -12.43
CA LEU A 382 13.06 -8.20 -13.13
C LEU A 382 11.83 -8.34 -12.22
N ALA A 383 10.64 -8.32 -12.81
CA ALA A 383 9.37 -8.25 -12.10
C ALA A 383 8.31 -9.24 -12.61
N TYR A 384 8.72 -10.26 -13.37
CA TYR A 384 7.84 -11.39 -13.72
C TYR A 384 7.36 -12.11 -12.45
N ALA A 385 8.25 -12.24 -11.46
CA ALA A 385 7.93 -12.65 -10.10
C ALA A 385 8.35 -11.57 -9.09
N THR A 386 7.59 -11.43 -8.00
CA THR A 386 7.93 -10.52 -6.88
C THR A 386 7.53 -11.12 -5.54
N SER A 387 8.00 -10.53 -4.44
CA SER A 387 7.60 -10.97 -3.10
C SER A 387 6.25 -10.38 -2.71
N VAL A 388 5.50 -11.10 -1.87
CA VAL A 388 4.19 -10.64 -1.36
C VAL A 388 4.28 -9.24 -0.75
N HIS A 389 5.31 -8.96 0.07
CA HIS A 389 5.56 -7.64 0.65
C HIS A 389 5.74 -6.52 -0.39
N LYS A 390 6.44 -6.78 -1.51
CA LYS A 390 6.67 -5.78 -2.57
C LYS A 390 5.45 -5.56 -3.46
N PHE A 391 4.46 -6.44 -3.35
CA PHE A 391 3.21 -6.36 -4.09
C PHE A 391 2.08 -5.68 -3.28
N GLN A 392 2.31 -5.36 -2.00
CA GLN A 392 1.33 -4.62 -1.19
C GLN A 392 0.93 -3.31 -1.85
N GLY A 393 -0.36 -2.96 -1.76
CA GLY A 393 -0.95 -1.80 -2.42
C GLY A 393 -1.08 -1.91 -3.95
N SER A 394 -0.77 -3.09 -4.53
CA SER A 394 -0.88 -3.36 -5.97
C SER A 394 -2.00 -4.35 -6.25
N GLU A 395 -2.58 -4.27 -7.45
CA GLU A 395 -3.61 -5.18 -7.93
C GLU A 395 -3.21 -5.71 -9.30
N CYS A 396 -3.63 -6.93 -9.62
CA CYS A 396 -3.39 -7.57 -10.90
C CYS A 396 -4.59 -8.48 -11.23
N PRO A 397 -5.01 -8.59 -12.51
CA PRO A 397 -6.13 -9.45 -12.88
C PRO A 397 -5.97 -10.90 -12.46
N CYS A 398 -4.74 -11.44 -12.50
CA CYS A 398 -4.45 -12.82 -12.13
C CYS A 398 -3.16 -12.94 -11.32
N ILE A 399 -3.23 -13.68 -10.20
CA ILE A 399 -2.09 -14.00 -9.35
C ILE A 399 -1.81 -15.50 -9.42
N VAL A 400 -0.55 -15.86 -9.57
CA VAL A 400 -0.05 -17.22 -9.38
C VAL A 400 0.93 -17.21 -8.20
N MET A 401 0.72 -18.10 -7.24
CA MET A 401 1.56 -18.21 -6.03
C MET A 401 1.94 -19.67 -5.80
N PRO A 402 3.24 -20.00 -5.62
CA PRO A 402 3.71 -21.33 -5.28
C PRO A 402 3.52 -21.66 -3.79
#